data_AF-D6GRG2-F1
#
_entry.id   AF-D6GRG2-F1
#
_cell.length_a   1.000
_cell.length_b   1.000
_cell.length_c   1.000
_cell.angle_alpha   90.00
_cell.angle_beta   90.00
_cell.angle_gamma   90.00
#
_symmetry.space_group_name_H-M   'P 1'
#
loop_
_entity.id
_entity.type
_entity.pdbx_description
1 polymer ?
#
loop_
_entity_poly.entity_id
_entity_poly.type
_entity_poly.pdbx_seq_one_letter_code
_entity_poly.pdbx_strand_id
1 'polypeptide(L)'
;MSKRLEVKDLINIGLFSVLGFIFMMIGSFLAMVPVLMPVVPFAQGVLVGPVNMLYSTKIKKRGMIFIQSLLIALIYVAMGHGPWALLTAVIAGIIAEIILKSGEYTNVKKARLAFSIAPLCTLGNWLPIFISRNEYIKQMLEQGYDQEFIDKMLSVMPNWIIVVMAIVGIIGAYIGCSIGMAFLKKHFKKTGMEK
;
A
#
# COMPACT_ATOMS: atom_id res chain seq x y z
N MET A 1 3.35 2.05 29.36
CA MET A 1 3.89 2.62 28.10
C MET A 1 3.07 3.84 27.71
N SER A 2 3.70 4.91 27.22
CA SER A 2 3.00 6.08 26.67
C SER A 2 2.05 5.66 25.55
N LYS A 3 0.79 6.13 25.60
CA LYS A 3 -0.21 5.93 24.54
C LYS A 3 -0.01 6.89 23.35
N ARG A 4 0.92 7.84 23.44
CA ARG A 4 1.20 8.86 22.42
C ARG A 4 2.46 8.52 21.63
N LEU A 5 2.48 8.91 20.35
CA LEU A 5 3.65 8.79 19.49
C LEU A 5 4.78 9.67 20.03
N GLU A 6 5.96 9.08 20.14
CA GLU A 6 7.20 9.76 20.49
C GLU A 6 8.01 10.05 19.22
N VAL A 7 9.02 10.92 19.31
CA VAL A 7 9.90 11.25 18.18
C VAL A 7 10.53 9.99 17.56
N LYS A 8 10.99 9.04 18.38
CA LYS A 8 11.51 7.75 17.91
C LYS A 8 10.47 6.95 17.11
N ASP A 9 9.19 7.06 17.46
CA ASP A 9 8.14 6.37 16.75
C ASP A 9 7.98 7.02 15.38
N LEU A 10 7.88 8.36 15.32
CA LEU A 10 7.80 9.11 14.06
C LEU A 10 8.96 8.82 13.11
N ILE A 11 10.20 8.71 13.62
CA ILE A 11 11.37 8.30 12.83
C ILE A 11 11.16 6.90 12.24
N ASN A 12 10.70 5.94 13.05
CA ASN A 12 10.38 4.61 12.57
C ASN A 12 9.24 4.62 11.54
N ILE A 13 8.18 5.42 11.73
CA ILE A 13 7.11 5.58 10.73
C ILE A 13 7.70 6.03 9.40
N GLY A 14 8.54 7.07 9.41
CA GLY A 14 9.21 7.55 8.20
C GLY A 14 10.06 6.47 7.52
N LEU A 15 10.90 5.79 8.29
CA LEU A 15 11.76 4.71 7.78
C LEU A 15 10.95 3.58 7.12
N PHE A 16 9.91 3.08 7.80
CA PHE A 16 9.07 2.02 7.26
C PHE A 16 8.18 2.50 6.09
N SER A 17 7.83 3.78 6.03
CA SER A 17 7.15 4.37 4.88
C SER A 17 8.05 4.36 3.65
N VAL A 18 9.31 4.80 3.78
CA VAL A 18 10.29 4.78 2.69
C VAL A 18 10.59 3.35 2.25
N LEU A 19 10.85 2.44 3.20
CA LEU A 19 11.06 1.02 2.89
C LEU A 19 9.85 0.42 2.16
N GLY A 20 8.64 0.64 2.69
CA GLY A 20 7.41 0.19 2.05
C GLY A 20 7.29 0.72 0.63
N PHE A 21 7.53 2.02 0.43
CA PHE A 21 7.49 2.66 -0.88
C PHE A 21 8.51 2.06 -1.86
N ILE A 22 9.74 1.74 -1.43
CA ILE A 22 10.73 1.06 -2.28
C ILE A 22 10.20 -0.29 -2.76
N PHE A 23 9.61 -1.11 -1.89
CA PHE A 23 9.02 -2.40 -2.29
C PHE A 23 7.79 -2.23 -3.20
N MET A 24 7.01 -1.17 -3.02
CA MET A 24 5.93 -0.82 -3.95
C MET A 24 6.49 -0.49 -5.32
N MET A 25 7.56 0.30 -5.39
CA MET A 25 8.22 0.65 -6.64
C MET A 25 8.74 -0.59 -7.37
N ILE A 26 9.32 -1.56 -6.63
CA ILE A 26 9.71 -2.86 -7.20
C ILE A 26 8.50 -3.59 -7.80
N GLY A 27 7.36 -3.59 -7.11
CA GLY A 27 6.12 -4.18 -7.64
C GLY A 27 5.56 -3.43 -8.86
N SER A 28 5.79 -2.12 -8.95
CA SER A 28 5.35 -1.28 -10.07
C SER A 28 6.05 -1.59 -11.39
N PHE A 29 7.20 -2.27 -11.41
CA PHE A 29 7.85 -2.67 -12.67
C PHE A 29 6.96 -3.56 -13.55
N LEU A 30 6.00 -4.28 -12.96
CA LEU A 30 4.99 -5.01 -13.75
C LEU A 30 4.13 -4.09 -14.63
N ALA A 31 3.97 -2.82 -14.27
CA ALA A 31 3.22 -1.84 -15.05
C ALA A 31 3.89 -1.51 -16.39
N MET A 32 5.18 -1.84 -16.57
CA MET A 32 5.87 -1.72 -17.86
C MET A 32 5.29 -2.67 -18.92
N VAL A 33 4.53 -3.68 -18.51
CA VAL A 33 3.73 -4.52 -19.40
C VAL A 33 2.26 -4.10 -19.26
N PRO A 34 1.66 -3.40 -20.25
CA PRO A 34 0.31 -2.82 -20.15
C PRO A 34 -0.76 -3.80 -19.65
N VAL A 35 -0.70 -5.04 -20.12
CA VAL A 35 -1.67 -6.10 -19.84
C VAL A 35 -1.63 -6.54 -18.36
N LEU A 36 -0.49 -6.33 -17.67
CA LEU A 36 -0.30 -6.71 -16.27
C LEU A 36 -0.70 -5.60 -15.29
N MET A 37 -1.13 -4.43 -15.75
CA MET A 37 -1.52 -3.31 -14.87
C MET A 37 -2.53 -3.70 -13.77
N PRO A 38 -3.59 -4.49 -14.04
CA PRO A 38 -4.53 -4.89 -12.99
C PRO A 38 -3.90 -5.75 -11.87
N VAL A 39 -2.75 -6.38 -12.14
CA VAL A 39 -2.02 -7.26 -11.20
C VAL A 39 -0.98 -6.48 -10.39
N VAL A 40 -0.63 -5.25 -10.78
CA VAL A 40 0.35 -4.42 -10.05
C VAL A 40 0.01 -4.27 -8.55
N PRO A 41 -1.25 -3.99 -8.14
CA PRO A 41 -1.59 -3.89 -6.73
C PRO A 41 -1.34 -5.19 -5.94
N PHE A 42 -1.49 -6.36 -6.59
CA PHE A 42 -1.18 -7.65 -5.98
C PHE A 42 0.30 -7.74 -5.64
N ALA A 43 1.16 -7.48 -6.64
CA ALA A 43 2.61 -7.59 -6.48
C ALA A 43 3.13 -6.60 -5.43
N GLN A 44 2.65 -5.35 -5.48
CA GLN A 44 2.95 -4.35 -4.44
C GLN A 44 2.55 -4.85 -3.06
N GLY A 45 1.32 -5.36 -2.90
CA GLY A 45 0.84 -5.90 -1.63
C GLY A 45 1.70 -7.06 -1.10
N VAL A 46 2.06 -7.99 -1.97
CA VAL A 46 2.90 -9.16 -1.60
C VAL A 46 4.28 -8.71 -1.12
N LEU A 47 4.90 -7.75 -1.80
CA LEU A 47 6.25 -7.27 -1.48
C LEU A 47 6.28 -6.38 -0.22
N VAL A 48 5.26 -5.54 -0.03
CA VAL A 48 5.17 -4.62 1.12
C VAL A 48 4.69 -5.31 2.39
N GLY A 49 3.84 -6.33 2.26
CA GLY A 49 3.23 -7.03 3.38
C GLY A 49 4.23 -7.47 4.48
N PRO A 50 5.40 -8.06 4.14
CA PRO A 50 6.43 -8.40 5.11
C PRO A 50 6.99 -7.19 5.87
N VAL A 51 7.25 -6.09 5.18
CA VAL A 51 7.75 -4.83 5.78
C VAL A 51 6.72 -4.26 6.74
N ASN A 52 5.45 -4.25 6.34
CA ASN A 52 4.34 -3.81 7.17
C ASN A 52 4.16 -4.69 8.43
N MET A 53 4.36 -6.00 8.32
CA MET A 53 4.34 -6.85 9.51
C MET A 53 5.52 -6.58 10.44
N LEU A 54 6.72 -6.34 9.91
CA LEU A 54 7.86 -5.92 10.74
C LEU A 54 7.58 -4.58 11.42
N TYR A 55 7.00 -3.62 10.71
CA TYR A 55 6.56 -2.33 11.22
C TYR A 55 5.59 -2.47 12.41
N SER A 56 4.63 -3.38 12.30
CA SER A 56 3.67 -3.70 13.38
C SER A 56 4.32 -4.22 14.68
N THR A 57 5.54 -4.73 14.61
CA THR A 57 6.27 -5.17 15.81
C THR A 57 7.01 -4.03 16.51
N LYS A 58 7.35 -2.96 15.77
CA LYS A 58 8.15 -1.83 16.24
C LYS A 58 7.32 -0.75 16.88
N ILE A 59 6.15 -0.47 16.32
CA ILE A 59 5.22 0.54 16.84
C ILE A 59 3.90 -0.14 17.16
N LYS A 60 3.35 0.15 18.35
CA LYS A 60 2.08 -0.39 18.84
C LYS A 60 1.21 0.73 19.42
N LYS A 61 1.12 1.84 18.67
CA LYS A 61 0.53 3.10 19.13
C LYS A 61 -0.43 3.65 18.08
N ARG A 62 -1.41 4.43 18.55
CA ARG A 62 -2.42 5.07 17.70
C ARG A 62 -1.80 6.04 16.71
N GLY A 63 -2.31 6.03 15.48
CA GLY A 63 -1.94 6.91 14.38
C GLY A 63 -0.82 6.37 13.51
N MET A 64 -0.25 5.20 13.85
CA MET A 64 0.92 4.66 13.15
C MET A 64 0.62 4.41 11.66
N ILE A 65 -0.47 3.71 11.36
CA ILE A 65 -0.79 3.33 9.97
C ILE A 65 -1.40 4.51 9.21
N PHE A 66 -2.11 5.40 9.91
CA PHE A 66 -2.66 6.60 9.30
C PHE A 66 -1.55 7.54 8.80
N ILE A 67 -0.55 7.82 9.63
CA ILE A 67 0.59 8.67 9.25
C ILE A 67 1.40 7.99 8.13
N GLN A 68 1.64 6.69 8.23
CA GLN A 68 2.33 5.94 7.17
C GLN A 68 1.58 6.07 5.82
N SER A 69 0.26 5.87 5.83
CA SER A 69 -0.56 5.95 4.61
C SER A 69 -0.55 7.35 4.01
N LEU A 70 -0.60 8.38 4.87
CA LEU A 70 -0.54 9.78 4.45
C LEU A 70 0.83 10.13 3.83
N LEU A 71 1.93 9.67 4.43
CA LEU A 71 3.28 9.87 3.89
C LEU A 71 3.43 9.22 2.51
N ILE A 72 2.97 7.98 2.35
CA ILE A 72 3.01 7.29 1.05
C ILE A 72 2.17 8.04 0.00
N ALA A 73 0.98 8.52 0.37
CA ALA A 73 0.15 9.29 -0.54
C ALA A 73 0.77 10.62 -0.95
N LEU A 74 1.42 11.33 -0.01
CA LEU A 74 2.16 12.57 -0.31
C LEU A 74 3.30 12.31 -1.31
N ILE A 75 4.01 11.19 -1.18
CA ILE A 75 5.04 10.78 -2.16
C ILE A 75 4.39 10.58 -3.54
N TYR A 76 3.27 9.87 -3.62
CA TYR A 76 2.57 9.66 -4.89
C TYR A 76 2.05 10.96 -5.54
N VAL A 77 1.54 11.89 -4.74
CA VAL A 77 1.14 13.22 -5.22
C VAL A 77 2.35 13.97 -5.79
N ALA A 78 3.49 13.94 -5.07
CA ALA A 78 4.73 14.57 -5.53
C ALA A 78 5.27 13.96 -6.83
N MET A 79 4.96 12.67 -7.09
CA MET A 79 5.28 11.98 -8.35
C MET A 79 4.27 12.24 -9.48
N GLY A 80 3.22 13.03 -9.24
CA GLY A 80 2.27 13.43 -10.27
C GLY A 80 1.03 12.55 -10.41
N HIS A 81 0.73 11.66 -9.46
CA HIS A 81 -0.48 10.80 -9.48
C HIS A 81 -1.79 11.52 -9.09
N GLY A 82 -1.73 12.83 -8.84
CA GLY A 82 -2.89 13.67 -8.54
C GLY A 82 -3.38 13.57 -7.08
N PRO A 83 -4.29 14.47 -6.66
CA PRO A 83 -4.71 14.60 -5.26
C PRO A 83 -5.62 13.47 -4.78
N TRP A 84 -6.20 12.68 -5.69
CA TRP A 84 -7.10 11.56 -5.37
C TRP A 84 -6.45 10.50 -4.47
N ALA A 85 -5.13 10.33 -4.59
CA ALA A 85 -4.33 9.47 -3.72
C ALA A 85 -4.44 9.84 -2.24
N LEU A 86 -4.56 11.14 -1.91
CA LEU A 86 -4.72 11.60 -0.52
C LEU A 86 -6.10 11.22 0.03
N LEU A 87 -7.15 11.38 -0.77
CA LEU A 87 -8.51 11.05 -0.35
C LEU A 87 -8.64 9.55 -0.03
N THR A 88 -8.16 8.70 -0.92
CA THR A 88 -8.18 7.24 -0.70
C THR A 88 -7.27 6.83 0.45
N ALA A 89 -6.12 7.47 0.62
CA ALA A 89 -5.23 7.20 1.76
C ALA A 89 -5.81 7.62 3.11
N VAL A 90 -6.53 8.74 3.18
CA VAL A 90 -7.23 9.14 4.41
C VAL A 90 -8.30 8.11 4.76
N ILE A 91 -9.13 7.70 3.79
CA ILE A 91 -10.19 6.70 4.01
C ILE A 91 -9.59 5.36 4.43
N ALA A 92 -8.65 4.83 3.64
CA ALA A 92 -8.00 3.54 3.93
C ALA A 92 -7.23 3.57 5.26
N GLY A 93 -6.52 4.66 5.53
CA GLY A 93 -5.77 4.86 6.78
C GLY A 93 -6.67 4.87 8.00
N ILE A 94 -7.84 5.54 7.94
CA ILE A 94 -8.83 5.53 9.03
C ILE A 94 -9.37 4.12 9.26
N ILE A 95 -9.76 3.41 8.19
CA ILE A 95 -10.30 2.04 8.30
C ILE A 95 -9.25 1.11 8.91
N ALA A 96 -8.01 1.18 8.43
CA ALA A 96 -6.92 0.35 8.92
C ALA A 96 -6.58 0.67 10.39
N GLU A 97 -6.61 1.94 10.78
CA GLU A 97 -6.40 2.38 12.16
C GLU A 97 -7.50 1.86 13.10
N ILE A 98 -8.77 1.86 12.67
CA ILE A 98 -9.88 1.29 13.44
C ILE A 98 -9.67 -0.22 13.67
N ILE A 99 -9.22 -0.94 12.65
CA ILE A 99 -8.96 -2.38 12.76
C ILE A 99 -7.78 -2.67 13.68
N LEU A 100 -6.69 -1.91 13.59
CA LEU A 100 -5.56 -2.02 14.53
C LEU A 100 -5.98 -1.72 15.96
N LYS A 101 -6.78 -0.68 16.17
CA LYS A 101 -7.32 -0.31 17.48
C LYS A 101 -8.18 -1.44 18.06
N SER A 102 -8.97 -2.14 17.24
CA SER A 102 -9.77 -3.30 17.69
C SER A 102 -8.93 -4.49 18.19
N GLY A 103 -7.65 -4.53 17.82
CA GLY A 103 -6.68 -5.51 18.31
C GLY A 103 -5.67 -4.93 19.30
N GLU A 104 -5.96 -3.75 19.85
CA GLU A 104 -5.08 -2.99 20.77
C GLU A 104 -3.63 -2.83 20.26
N TYR A 105 -3.44 -2.82 18.93
CA TYR A 105 -2.12 -2.75 18.29
C TYR A 105 -1.16 -3.91 18.61
N THR A 106 -1.62 -4.94 19.33
CA THR A 106 -0.81 -6.10 19.72
C THR A 106 -1.21 -7.37 18.97
N ASN A 107 -2.48 -7.47 18.57
CA ASN A 107 -3.00 -8.66 17.89
C ASN A 107 -2.51 -8.75 16.44
N VAL A 108 -1.66 -9.74 16.18
CA VAL A 108 -1.04 -9.98 14.86
C VAL A 108 -2.07 -10.25 13.76
N LYS A 109 -3.18 -10.95 14.06
CA LYS A 109 -4.23 -11.22 13.06
C LYS A 109 -4.95 -9.93 12.65
N LYS A 110 -5.20 -9.04 13.62
CA LYS A 110 -5.80 -7.72 13.37
C LYS A 110 -4.82 -6.80 12.64
N ALA A 111 -3.54 -6.83 12.99
CA ALA A 111 -2.49 -6.13 12.25
C ALA A 111 -2.46 -6.57 10.78
N ARG A 112 -2.42 -7.87 10.50
CA ARG A 112 -2.50 -8.39 9.13
C ARG A 112 -3.73 -7.84 8.39
N LEU A 113 -4.92 -7.90 8.99
CA LEU A 113 -6.14 -7.41 8.33
C LEU A 113 -6.06 -5.91 8.04
N ALA A 114 -5.58 -5.10 8.97
CA ALA A 114 -5.40 -3.67 8.78
C ALA A 114 -4.42 -3.36 7.64
N PHE A 115 -3.26 -4.02 7.62
CA PHE A 115 -2.27 -3.86 6.55
C PHE A 115 -2.73 -4.45 5.21
N SER A 116 -3.67 -5.39 5.21
CA SER A 116 -4.28 -5.91 3.98
C SER A 116 -5.21 -4.89 3.33
N ILE A 117 -5.74 -3.93 4.09
CA ILE A 117 -6.60 -2.85 3.59
C ILE A 117 -5.76 -1.62 3.17
N ALA A 118 -4.51 -1.53 3.64
CA ALA A 118 -3.60 -0.44 3.28
C ALA A 118 -3.46 -0.21 1.76
N PRO A 119 -3.41 -1.23 0.87
CA PRO A 119 -3.37 -1.01 -0.58
C PRO A 119 -4.55 -0.22 -1.14
N LEU A 120 -5.68 -0.11 -0.43
CA LEU A 120 -6.76 0.80 -0.85
C LEU A 120 -6.29 2.26 -0.89
N CYS A 121 -5.22 2.62 -0.18
CA CYS A 121 -4.65 3.96 -0.24
C CYS A 121 -4.14 4.32 -1.64
N THR A 122 -3.59 3.36 -2.39
CA THR A 122 -3.04 3.58 -3.73
C THR A 122 -4.05 3.42 -4.85
N LEU A 123 -5.27 2.99 -4.55
CA LEU A 123 -6.35 2.99 -5.55
C LEU A 123 -6.64 4.39 -6.10
N GLY A 124 -6.43 5.43 -5.30
CA GLY A 124 -6.59 6.81 -5.72
C GLY A 124 -5.68 7.21 -6.88
N ASN A 125 -4.52 6.55 -7.02
CA ASN A 125 -3.61 6.78 -8.15
C ASN A 125 -4.22 6.39 -9.49
N TRP A 126 -5.22 5.50 -9.49
CA TRP A 126 -5.87 4.98 -10.69
C TRP A 126 -7.20 5.66 -10.98
N LEU A 127 -7.77 6.41 -10.02
CA LEU A 127 -9.03 7.14 -10.21
C LEU A 127 -9.05 8.09 -11.42
N PRO A 128 -7.98 8.85 -11.73
CA PRO A 128 -7.94 9.73 -12.91
C PRO A 128 -8.25 9.02 -14.23
N ILE A 129 -7.92 7.72 -14.37
CA ILE A 129 -8.18 6.91 -15.56
C ILE A 129 -9.68 6.74 -15.83
N PHE A 130 -10.49 6.79 -14.77
CA PHE A 130 -11.93 6.57 -14.82
C PHE A 130 -12.73 7.88 -14.81
N ILE A 131 -12.22 8.92 -14.15
CA ILE A 131 -12.89 10.22 -14.04
C ILE A 131 -12.56 11.11 -15.25
N SER A 132 -11.27 11.17 -15.63
CA SER A 132 -10.76 12.05 -16.69
C SER A 132 -9.87 11.27 -17.68
N ARG A 133 -10.41 10.20 -18.27
CA ARG A 133 -9.65 9.30 -19.16
C ARG A 133 -8.88 10.05 -20.25
N ASN A 134 -9.50 11.04 -20.89
CA ASN A 134 -8.86 11.80 -21.97
C ASN A 134 -7.67 12.65 -21.47
N GLU A 135 -7.77 13.24 -20.28
CA GLU A 135 -6.66 13.98 -19.67
C GLU A 135 -5.52 13.04 -19.27
N TYR A 136 -5.87 11.87 -18.73
CA TYR A 136 -4.88 10.85 -18.38
C TYR A 136 -4.10 10.36 -19.61
N ILE A 137 -4.79 10.09 -20.73
CA ILE A 137 -4.14 9.71 -22.00
C ILE A 137 -3.19 10.82 -22.47
N LYS A 138 -3.64 12.08 -22.45
CA LYS A 138 -2.78 13.23 -22.83
C LYS A 138 -1.54 13.32 -21.95
N GLN A 139 -1.71 13.20 -20.63
CA GLN A 139 -0.59 13.23 -19.69
C GLN A 139 0.40 12.08 -19.94
N MET A 140 -0.07 10.87 -20.27
CA MET A 140 0.81 9.76 -20.62
C MET A 140 1.57 10.01 -21.92
N LEU A 141 0.93 10.58 -22.94
CA LEU A 141 1.60 10.96 -24.18
C LEU A 141 2.68 12.02 -23.94
N GLU A 142 2.39 13.03 -23.10
CA GLU A 142 3.37 14.06 -22.70
C GLU A 142 4.53 13.48 -21.87
N GLN A 143 4.29 12.41 -21.11
CA GLN A 143 5.31 11.66 -20.39
C GLN A 143 6.14 10.73 -21.30
N GLY A 144 5.82 10.65 -22.59
CA GLY A 144 6.56 9.86 -23.57
C GLY A 144 6.11 8.41 -23.73
N TYR A 145 4.91 8.04 -23.28
CA TYR A 145 4.35 6.72 -23.55
C TYR A 145 3.81 6.62 -24.98
N ASP A 146 4.03 5.49 -25.64
CA ASP A 146 3.50 5.23 -26.97
C ASP A 146 1.98 5.01 -26.96
N GLN A 147 1.32 5.42 -28.04
CA GLN A 147 -0.13 5.21 -28.21
C GLN A 147 -0.51 3.72 -28.11
N GLU A 148 0.31 2.83 -28.68
CA GLU A 148 0.07 1.37 -28.61
C GLU A 148 0.11 0.84 -27.17
N PHE A 149 1.00 1.39 -26.34
CA PHE A 149 1.08 1.05 -24.91
C PHE A 149 -0.21 1.45 -24.19
N ILE A 150 -0.66 2.69 -24.42
CA ILE A 150 -1.85 3.27 -23.80
C ILE A 150 -3.09 2.47 -24.23
N ASP A 151 -3.23 2.15 -25.51
CA ASP A 151 -4.39 1.41 -26.03
C ASP A 151 -4.47 -0.01 -25.43
N LYS A 152 -3.33 -0.72 -25.37
CA LYS A 152 -3.26 -2.04 -24.70
C LYS A 152 -3.62 -1.95 -23.23
N MET A 153 -3.12 -0.94 -22.52
CA MET A 153 -3.43 -0.71 -21.11
C MET A 153 -4.93 -0.44 -20.91
N LEU A 154 -5.52 0.45 -21.72
CA LEU A 154 -6.92 0.80 -21.60
C LEU A 154 -7.86 -0.36 -21.94
N SER A 155 -7.43 -1.27 -22.82
CA SER A 155 -8.18 -2.49 -23.16
C SER A 155 -8.42 -3.40 -21.95
N VAL A 156 -7.48 -3.42 -21.00
CA VAL A 156 -7.57 -4.20 -19.75
C VAL A 156 -8.05 -3.37 -18.56
N MET A 157 -8.43 -2.10 -18.79
CA MET A 157 -8.86 -1.16 -17.76
C MET A 157 -10.32 -0.67 -17.96
N PRO A 158 -11.33 -1.54 -18.02
CA PRO A 158 -12.74 -1.12 -18.01
C PRO A 158 -13.13 -0.52 -16.64
N ASN A 159 -14.20 0.27 -16.57
CA ASN A 159 -14.57 1.00 -15.34
C ASN A 159 -14.76 0.12 -14.09
N TRP A 160 -15.14 -1.15 -14.25
CA TRP A 160 -15.31 -2.09 -13.14
C TRP A 160 -13.99 -2.68 -12.62
N ILE A 161 -12.88 -2.54 -13.35
CA ILE A 161 -11.60 -3.15 -12.98
C ILE A 161 -11.05 -2.59 -11.66
N ILE A 162 -11.40 -1.36 -11.30
CA ILE A 162 -10.92 -0.72 -10.07
C ILE A 162 -11.34 -1.53 -8.83
N VAL A 163 -12.53 -2.15 -8.86
CA VAL A 163 -13.02 -3.03 -7.79
C VAL A 163 -12.19 -4.32 -7.76
N VAL A 164 -11.86 -4.87 -8.93
CA VAL A 164 -11.00 -6.06 -9.02
C VAL A 164 -9.59 -5.77 -8.52
N MET A 165 -8.99 -4.65 -8.92
CA MET A 165 -7.69 -4.17 -8.44
C MET A 165 -7.68 -3.98 -6.92
N ALA A 166 -8.77 -3.46 -6.35
CA ALA A 166 -8.93 -3.35 -4.91
C ALA A 166 -8.89 -4.71 -4.23
N ILE A 167 -9.69 -5.66 -4.70
CA ILE A 167 -9.78 -7.02 -4.15
C ILE A 167 -8.43 -7.74 -4.28
N VAL A 168 -7.83 -7.68 -5.47
CA VAL A 168 -6.56 -8.32 -5.81
C VAL A 168 -5.41 -7.71 -4.98
N GLY A 169 -5.39 -6.39 -4.78
CA GLY A 169 -4.44 -5.72 -3.89
C GLY A 169 -4.60 -6.16 -2.43
N ILE A 170 -5.83 -6.28 -1.93
CA ILE A 170 -6.10 -6.78 -0.57
C ILE A 170 -5.60 -8.22 -0.42
N ILE A 171 -5.86 -9.09 -1.40
CA ILE A 171 -5.39 -10.48 -1.39
C ILE A 171 -3.86 -10.52 -1.40
N GLY A 172 -3.23 -9.74 -2.26
CA GLY A 172 -1.77 -9.65 -2.35
C GLY A 172 -1.14 -9.22 -1.03
N ALA A 173 -1.69 -8.17 -0.40
CA ALA A 173 -1.22 -7.71 0.90
C ALA A 173 -1.49 -8.70 2.02
N TYR A 174 -2.60 -9.42 2.00
CA TYR A 174 -2.88 -10.48 2.97
C TYR A 174 -1.87 -11.63 2.88
N ILE A 175 -1.52 -12.04 1.66
CA ILE A 175 -0.47 -13.04 1.40
C ILE A 175 0.88 -12.51 1.85
N GLY A 176 1.26 -11.30 1.44
CA GLY A 176 2.50 -10.65 1.85
C GLY A 176 2.65 -10.54 3.36
N CYS A 177 1.61 -10.12 4.06
CA CYS A 177 1.59 -10.08 5.52
C CYS A 177 1.71 -11.48 6.14
N SER A 178 1.10 -12.49 5.51
CA SER A 178 1.23 -13.89 5.98
C SER A 178 2.66 -14.41 5.83
N ILE A 179 3.35 -14.06 4.75
CA ILE A 179 4.78 -14.33 4.56
C ILE A 179 5.59 -13.60 5.64
N GLY A 180 5.30 -12.31 5.89
CA GLY A 180 5.91 -11.53 6.96
C GLY A 180 5.80 -12.16 8.34
N MET A 181 4.59 -12.62 8.71
CA MET A 181 4.37 -13.34 9.97
C MET A 181 5.21 -14.61 10.08
N ALA A 182 5.32 -15.38 8.99
CA ALA A 182 6.12 -16.61 8.98
C ALA A 182 7.61 -16.32 9.20
N PHE A 183 8.14 -15.27 8.56
CA PHE A 183 9.52 -14.82 8.78
C PHE A 183 9.76 -14.36 10.22
N LEU A 184 8.86 -13.52 10.75
CA LEU A 184 8.95 -13.05 12.13
C LEU A 184 8.93 -14.22 13.11
N LYS A 185 8.01 -15.18 12.95
CA LYS A 185 7.93 -16.37 13.83
C LYS A 185 9.22 -17.20 13.77
N LYS A 186 9.78 -17.41 12.57
CA LYS A 186 11.03 -18.17 12.39
C LYS A 186 12.23 -17.45 13.03
N HIS A 187 12.32 -16.13 12.88
CA HIS A 187 13.39 -15.33 13.49
C HIS A 187 13.24 -15.25 15.01
N PHE A 188 12.05 -14.93 15.54
CA PHE A 188 11.84 -14.83 16.98
C PHE A 188 12.03 -16.16 17.71
N LYS A 189 11.63 -17.27 17.09
CA LYS A 189 11.90 -18.61 17.61
C LYS A 189 13.40 -18.94 17.60
N LYS A 190 14.15 -18.50 16.57
CA LYS A 190 15.62 -18.62 16.54
C LYS A 190 16.33 -17.76 17.56
N THR A 191 15.80 -16.58 17.90
CA THR A 191 16.41 -15.65 18.85
C THR A 191 15.97 -15.89 20.30
N GLY A 192 15.19 -16.93 20.58
CA GLY A 192 14.70 -17.25 21.94
C GLY A 192 13.73 -16.22 22.53
N MET A 193 13.16 -15.34 21.69
CA MET A 193 12.24 -14.28 22.12
C MET A 193 10.77 -14.69 21.88
N GLU A 194 10.38 -15.89 22.34
CA GLU A 194 8.97 -16.24 22.45
C GLU A 194 8.38 -15.52 23.68
N LYS A 195 7.54 -14.51 23.44
CA LYS A 195 6.55 -14.02 24.40
C LYS A 195 5.18 -14.09 23.76
#